data_AF-A0A1G9NMS8-F1
#
_entry.id   AF-A0A1G9NMS8-F1
#
_cell.length_a   1.000
_cell.length_b   1.000
_cell.length_c   1.000
_cell.angle_alpha   90.00
_cell.angle_beta   90.00
_cell.angle_gamma   90.00
#
_symmetry.space_group_name_H-M   'P 1'
#
loop_
_entity.id
_entity.type
_entity.pdbx_description
1 polymer ?
#
loop_
_entity_poly.entity_id
_entity_poly.type
_entity_poly.pdbx_seq_one_letter_code
_entity_poly.pdbx_strand_id
1 'polypeptide(L)'
;MIPLKQLFWIALLGLGLYYYLGEDGQEQQQQSGPTETLPVEEVTSLDARSEQKIADGVENVLEVLKELVTAVTNQPDQTETINQLGKSLSEEWDKIEKAVETNFPDDYKNIEDSLYPLIAYAQNQTPDMEQIKQLSSEVKEKLTAFKQKLSS
;
A
#
# COMPACT_ATOMS: atom_id res chain seq x y z
N MET A 1 -4.33 -24.30 -1.56
CA MET A 1 -4.11 -23.08 -0.76
C MET A 1 -3.85 -21.96 -1.76
N ILE A 2 -4.86 -21.15 -2.03
CA ILE A 2 -4.82 -20.13 -3.09
C ILE A 2 -4.19 -18.86 -2.47
N PRO A 3 -3.19 -18.23 -3.09
CA PRO A 3 -2.57 -17.03 -2.53
C PRO A 3 -3.55 -15.85 -2.55
N LEU A 4 -3.62 -15.13 -1.43
CA LEU A 4 -4.57 -14.06 -1.11
C LEU A 4 -4.57 -12.87 -2.09
N LYS A 5 -3.61 -12.82 -3.02
CA LYS A 5 -3.45 -11.76 -4.04
C LYS A 5 -4.39 -11.90 -5.24
N GLN A 6 -5.21 -12.95 -5.33
CA GLN A 6 -6.09 -13.22 -6.49
C GLN A 6 -7.58 -12.87 -6.27
N LEU A 7 -7.96 -12.22 -5.16
CA LEU A 7 -9.38 -12.00 -4.82
C LEU A 7 -9.87 -10.55 -4.90
N PHE A 8 -9.06 -9.60 -5.38
CA PHE A 8 -9.48 -8.19 -5.48
C PHE A 8 -9.34 -7.62 -6.92
N TRP A 9 -9.73 -8.41 -7.92
CA TRP A 9 -10.00 -7.94 -9.29
C TRP A 9 -11.40 -8.30 -9.79
N ILE A 10 -12.35 -8.62 -8.89
CA ILE A 10 -13.72 -8.93 -9.29
C ILE A 10 -14.70 -8.07 -8.51
N ALA A 11 -14.88 -6.84 -8.97
CA ALA A 11 -16.20 -6.20 -9.04
C ALA A 11 -16.09 -4.82 -9.71
N LEU A 12 -15.93 -4.79 -11.04
CA LEU A 12 -16.61 -3.86 -11.95
C LEU A 12 -16.09 -4.08 -13.38
N LEU A 13 -16.86 -4.86 -14.13
CA LEU A 13 -17.19 -4.74 -15.56
C LEU A 13 -17.27 -6.14 -16.19
N GLY A 14 -18.52 -6.51 -16.50
CA GLY A 14 -18.78 -7.61 -17.42
C GLY A 14 -18.34 -7.25 -18.84
N LEU A 15 -18.28 -8.31 -19.66
CA LEU A 15 -18.09 -8.38 -21.11
C LEU A 15 -16.62 -8.48 -21.59
N GLY A 16 -16.22 -9.68 -22.03
CA GLY A 16 -15.12 -9.84 -23.00
C GLY A 16 -14.21 -11.06 -22.83
N LEU A 17 -14.73 -12.26 -23.02
CA LEU A 17 -13.95 -13.48 -23.29
C LEU A 17 -13.42 -13.48 -24.73
N TYR A 18 -12.13 -13.80 -24.92
CA TYR A 18 -11.41 -14.46 -26.06
C TYR A 18 -10.08 -13.74 -26.42
N TYR A 19 -8.91 -14.33 -26.70
CA TYR A 19 -8.38 -15.71 -26.80
C TYR A 19 -6.83 -15.65 -27.02
N TYR A 20 -6.17 -16.81 -26.84
CA TYR A 20 -4.88 -17.29 -27.42
C TYR A 20 -3.53 -16.87 -26.77
N LEU A 21 -2.65 -17.77 -26.27
CA LEU A 21 -1.94 -18.98 -26.78
C LEU A 21 -0.52 -18.62 -27.30
N GLY A 22 0.53 -19.29 -26.81
CA GLY A 22 1.82 -19.36 -27.51
C GLY A 22 3.08 -19.45 -26.63
N GLU A 23 3.87 -20.49 -26.90
CA GLU A 23 5.03 -21.09 -26.21
C GLU A 23 6.40 -20.40 -26.39
N ASP A 24 7.42 -21.02 -25.77
CA ASP A 24 8.89 -20.93 -25.94
C ASP A 24 9.62 -19.79 -25.21
N GLY A 25 10.74 -19.98 -24.50
CA GLY A 25 11.67 -21.09 -24.36
C GLY A 25 13.07 -20.53 -24.05
N GLN A 26 13.98 -21.39 -23.57
CA GLN A 26 15.45 -21.27 -23.48
C GLN A 26 16.08 -20.92 -22.11
N GLU A 27 16.78 -21.95 -21.60
CA GLU A 27 17.79 -21.99 -20.56
C GLU A 27 19.11 -21.33 -21.00
N GLN A 28 19.94 -20.90 -20.04
CA GLN A 28 21.40 -21.10 -20.08
C GLN A 28 22.06 -20.92 -18.70
N GLN A 29 22.95 -21.86 -18.36
CA GLN A 29 23.80 -21.92 -17.16
C GLN A 29 25.24 -21.45 -17.43
N GLN A 30 26.04 -21.38 -16.34
CA GLN A 30 27.51 -21.31 -16.17
C GLN A 30 28.11 -19.90 -15.95
N GLN A 31 29.04 -19.65 -15.01
CA GLN A 31 30.01 -20.49 -14.30
C GLN A 31 30.54 -19.82 -13.01
N SER A 32 31.19 -20.60 -12.15
CA SER A 32 31.64 -20.29 -10.78
C SER A 32 33.10 -19.82 -10.64
N GLY A 33 33.35 -18.89 -9.70
CA GLY A 33 34.54 -18.81 -8.81
C GLY A 33 35.55 -17.65 -9.04
N PRO A 34 36.38 -17.23 -8.05
CA PRO A 34 36.36 -17.42 -6.59
C PRO A 34 36.26 -16.10 -5.77
N THR A 35 36.03 -16.26 -4.47
CA THR A 35 35.95 -15.26 -3.38
C THR A 35 37.14 -14.29 -3.30
N GLU A 36 36.85 -12.98 -3.29
CA GLU A 36 37.63 -11.97 -2.57
C GLU A 36 36.75 -11.33 -1.51
N THR A 37 37.36 -11.01 -0.37
CA THR A 37 36.70 -10.69 0.89
C THR A 37 36.96 -9.20 1.22
N LEU A 38 35.89 -8.49 1.61
CA LEU A 38 35.81 -7.21 2.37
C LEU A 38 35.93 -5.87 1.59
N PRO A 39 35.22 -4.79 2.00
CA PRO A 39 34.66 -4.53 3.33
C PRO A 39 33.12 -4.51 3.43
N VAL A 40 32.66 -5.02 4.57
CA VAL A 40 31.30 -4.91 5.12
C VAL A 40 31.09 -3.45 5.56
N GLU A 41 30.68 -2.56 4.67
CA GLU A 41 30.09 -1.26 5.05
C GLU A 41 28.90 -0.81 4.17
N GLU A 42 28.50 -1.58 3.15
CA GLU A 42 27.44 -1.17 2.23
C GLU A 42 26.02 -1.63 2.64
N VAL A 43 25.90 -2.57 3.58
CA VAL A 43 24.58 -3.17 3.91
C VAL A 43 23.70 -2.22 4.73
N THR A 44 24.28 -1.45 5.66
CA THR A 44 23.51 -0.55 6.54
C THR A 44 22.97 0.69 5.81
N SER A 45 23.66 1.14 4.76
CA SER A 45 23.31 2.38 4.05
C SER A 45 22.14 2.22 3.07
N LEU A 46 21.97 1.02 2.51
CA LEU A 46 20.85 0.67 1.62
C LEU A 46 19.56 0.52 2.42
N ASP A 47 19.63 -0.13 3.57
CA ASP A 47 18.50 -0.33 4.47
C ASP A 47 17.98 1.02 4.99
N ALA A 48 18.85 1.88 5.51
CA ALA A 48 18.46 3.20 6.01
C ALA A 48 17.85 4.11 4.93
N ARG A 49 18.38 4.08 3.70
CA ARG A 49 17.79 4.84 2.57
C ARG A 49 16.42 4.28 2.18
N SER A 50 16.22 2.97 2.29
CA SER A 50 14.94 2.33 1.99
C SER A 50 13.89 2.68 3.04
N GLU A 51 14.25 2.66 4.32
CA GLU A 51 13.40 3.04 5.45
C GLU A 51 13.00 4.52 5.39
N GLN A 52 13.93 5.40 5.01
CA GLN A 52 13.61 6.82 4.81
C GLN A 52 12.56 7.01 3.70
N LYS A 53 12.68 6.32 2.56
CA LYS A 53 11.67 6.39 1.49
C LYS A 53 10.31 5.86 1.93
N ILE A 54 10.29 4.81 2.75
CA ILE A 54 9.05 4.29 3.34
C ILE A 54 8.46 5.34 4.28
N ALA A 55 9.27 5.95 5.14
CA ALA A 55 8.81 6.99 6.07
C ALA A 55 8.23 8.22 5.35
N ASP A 56 8.85 8.65 4.25
CA ASP A 56 8.35 9.74 3.40
C ASP A 56 7.00 9.36 2.76
N GLY A 57 6.87 8.13 2.24
CA GLY A 57 5.60 7.67 1.68
C GLY A 57 4.49 7.51 2.73
N VAL A 58 4.83 7.05 3.95
CA VAL A 58 3.88 7.00 5.07
C VAL A 58 3.38 8.41 5.41
N GLU A 59 4.24 9.43 5.35
CA GLU A 59 3.81 10.82 5.53
C GLU A 59 2.82 11.25 4.46
N ASN A 60 3.06 10.94 3.18
CA ASN A 60 2.12 11.26 2.10
C ASN A 60 0.75 10.59 2.32
N VAL A 61 0.72 9.32 2.75
CA VAL A 61 -0.54 8.62 3.08
C VAL A 61 -1.25 9.32 4.25
N LEU A 62 -0.51 9.73 5.28
CA LEU A 62 -1.06 10.47 6.43
C LEU A 62 -1.61 11.85 6.04
N GLU A 63 -0.99 12.54 5.08
CA GLU A 63 -1.48 13.82 4.55
C GLU A 63 -2.83 13.64 3.83
N VAL A 64 -2.93 12.67 2.91
CA VAL A 64 -4.20 12.38 2.22
C VAL A 64 -5.27 11.92 3.22
N LEU A 65 -4.90 11.12 4.22
CA LEU A 65 -5.82 10.68 5.26
C LEU A 65 -6.39 11.86 6.06
N LYS A 66 -5.57 12.86 6.35
CA LYS A 66 -6.00 14.09 7.03
C LYS A 66 -6.98 14.89 6.18
N GLU A 67 -6.76 14.95 4.87
CA GLU A 67 -7.71 15.59 3.94
C GLU A 67 -9.04 14.84 3.89
N LEU A 68 -9.01 13.50 3.84
CA LEU A 68 -10.21 12.67 3.90
C LEU A 68 -11.01 12.93 5.17
N VAL A 69 -10.36 12.93 6.34
CA VAL A 69 -11.00 13.25 7.64
C VAL A 69 -11.62 14.65 7.63
N THR A 70 -10.94 15.62 7.02
CA THR A 70 -11.43 17.00 6.90
C THR A 70 -12.68 17.06 6.02
N ALA A 71 -12.68 16.37 4.87
CA ALA A 71 -13.81 16.30 3.96
C ALA A 71 -15.04 15.67 4.62
N VAL A 72 -14.91 14.49 5.25
CA VAL A 72 -16.06 13.82 5.90
C VAL A 72 -16.59 14.54 7.14
N THR A 73 -15.80 15.48 7.70
CA THR A 73 -16.21 16.26 8.87
C THR A 73 -16.90 17.56 8.47
N ASN A 74 -16.34 18.27 7.49
CA ASN A 74 -16.77 19.63 7.15
C ASN A 74 -17.65 19.69 5.90
N GLN A 75 -17.55 18.68 5.02
CA GLN A 75 -18.16 18.65 3.70
C GLN A 75 -18.72 17.26 3.37
N PRO A 76 -19.54 16.65 4.25
CA PRO A 76 -19.97 15.25 4.09
C PRO A 76 -20.79 15.00 2.82
N ASP A 77 -21.43 16.03 2.25
CA ASP A 77 -22.21 15.92 1.02
C ASP A 77 -21.36 15.94 -0.27
N GLN A 78 -20.05 16.23 -0.18
CA GLN A 78 -19.13 16.22 -1.32
C GLN A 78 -18.59 14.81 -1.60
N THR A 79 -19.50 13.92 -1.99
CA THR A 79 -19.19 12.50 -2.20
C THR A 79 -18.10 12.26 -3.26
N GLU A 80 -18.05 13.07 -4.32
CA GLU A 80 -17.00 12.99 -5.34
C GLU A 80 -15.62 13.32 -4.76
N THR A 81 -15.52 14.38 -3.94
CA THR A 81 -14.28 14.75 -3.25
C THR A 81 -13.80 13.61 -2.34
N ILE A 82 -14.72 13.03 -1.56
CA ILE A 82 -14.42 11.91 -0.65
C ILE A 82 -13.94 10.67 -1.42
N ASN A 83 -14.58 10.38 -2.55
CA ASN A 83 -14.21 9.28 -3.44
C ASN A 83 -12.79 9.47 -4.01
N GLN A 84 -12.48 10.67 -4.51
CA GLN A 84 -11.15 10.99 -5.02
C GLN A 84 -10.08 10.90 -3.94
N LEU A 85 -10.35 11.36 -2.72
CA LEU A 85 -9.43 11.21 -1.59
C LEU A 85 -9.22 9.74 -1.22
N GLY A 86 -10.27 8.92 -1.27
CA GLY A 86 -10.16 7.46 -1.15
C GLY A 86 -9.28 6.84 -2.25
N LYS A 87 -9.33 7.36 -3.47
CA LYS A 87 -8.44 6.94 -4.57
C LYS A 87 -7.00 7.36 -4.33
N SER A 88 -6.77 8.60 -3.92
CA SER A 88 -5.44 9.10 -3.57
C SER A 88 -4.80 8.32 -2.42
N LEU A 89 -5.58 7.86 -1.43
CA LEU A 89 -5.07 6.98 -0.38
C LEU A 89 -4.50 5.68 -0.95
N SER A 90 -5.22 5.04 -1.88
CA SER A 90 -4.73 3.84 -2.56
C SER A 90 -3.47 4.14 -3.36
N GLU A 91 -3.46 5.22 -4.13
CA GLU A 91 -2.33 5.59 -4.99
C GLU A 91 -1.06 5.93 -4.18
N GLU A 92 -1.18 6.58 -3.01
CA GLU A 92 -0.02 6.83 -2.15
C GLU A 92 0.46 5.56 -1.43
N TRP A 93 -0.46 4.69 -0.98
CA TRP A 93 -0.09 3.43 -0.34
C TRP A 93 0.64 2.51 -1.32
N ASP A 94 0.11 2.32 -2.53
CA ASP A 94 0.66 1.42 -3.56
C ASP A 94 2.13 1.75 -3.88
N LYS A 95 2.54 3.02 -3.79
CA LYS A 95 3.94 3.46 -4.03
C LYS A 95 4.92 2.86 -3.04
N ILE A 96 4.49 2.59 -1.80
CA ILE A 96 5.32 2.03 -0.74
C ILE A 96 4.93 0.61 -0.34
N GLU A 97 3.73 0.14 -0.73
CA GLU A 97 3.13 -1.13 -0.31
C GLU A 97 4.13 -2.27 -0.41
N LYS A 98 4.77 -2.43 -1.57
CA LYS A 98 5.67 -3.55 -1.80
C LYS A 98 6.90 -3.53 -0.89
N ALA A 99 7.40 -2.34 -0.59
CA ALA A 99 8.53 -2.16 0.31
C ALA A 99 8.12 -2.43 1.77
N VAL A 100 6.93 -2.00 2.18
CA VAL A 100 6.38 -2.30 3.51
C VAL A 100 6.10 -3.80 3.66
N GLU A 101 5.47 -4.44 2.67
CA GLU A 101 5.20 -5.89 2.66
C GLU A 101 6.48 -6.70 2.84
N THR A 102 7.55 -6.31 2.15
CA THR A 102 8.79 -7.09 2.10
C THR A 102 9.63 -6.92 3.37
N ASN A 103 9.74 -5.68 3.87
CA ASN A 103 10.64 -5.37 4.98
C ASN A 103 9.93 -5.38 6.35
N PHE A 104 8.62 -5.13 6.37
CA PHE A 104 7.81 -4.99 7.58
C PHE A 104 6.47 -5.75 7.45
N PRO A 105 6.51 -7.09 7.25
CA PRO A 105 5.32 -7.88 6.90
C PRO A 105 4.21 -7.88 7.96
N ASP A 106 4.55 -7.69 9.23
CA ASP A 106 3.56 -7.60 10.31
C ASP A 106 2.90 -6.23 10.35
N ASP A 107 3.66 -5.15 10.16
CA ASP A 107 3.12 -3.80 10.05
C ASP A 107 2.27 -3.63 8.80
N TYR A 108 2.71 -4.21 7.68
CA TYR A 108 1.95 -4.29 6.43
C TYR A 108 0.53 -4.82 6.66
N LYS A 109 0.41 -6.04 7.23
CA LYS A 109 -0.90 -6.65 7.52
C LYS A 109 -1.71 -5.79 8.49
N ASN A 110 -1.08 -5.34 9.57
CA ASN A 110 -1.75 -4.53 10.58
C ASN A 110 -2.35 -3.25 9.98
N ILE A 111 -1.62 -2.56 9.10
CA ILE A 111 -2.09 -1.34 8.42
C ILE A 111 -3.24 -1.68 7.46
N GLU A 112 -3.07 -2.67 6.60
CA GLU A 112 -4.04 -3.03 5.55
C GLU A 112 -5.39 -3.50 6.07
N ASP A 113 -5.40 -4.17 7.23
CA ASP A 113 -6.62 -4.61 7.91
C ASP A 113 -7.61 -3.45 8.17
N SER A 114 -7.12 -2.21 8.21
CA SER A 114 -7.96 -1.01 8.32
C SER A 114 -7.92 -0.10 7.09
N LEU A 115 -6.80 -0.06 6.36
CA LEU A 115 -6.61 0.86 5.23
C LEU A 115 -7.48 0.49 4.03
N TYR A 116 -7.53 -0.79 3.63
CA TYR A 116 -8.35 -1.17 2.49
C TYR A 116 -9.86 -1.09 2.75
N PRO A 117 -10.38 -1.47 3.92
CA PRO A 117 -11.76 -1.16 4.28
C PRO A 117 -12.07 0.34 4.20
N LEU A 118 -11.19 1.20 4.72
CA LEU A 118 -11.35 2.66 4.63
C LEU A 118 -11.48 3.13 3.18
N ILE A 119 -10.57 2.68 2.31
CA ILE A 119 -10.57 3.00 0.88
C ILE A 119 -11.88 2.55 0.24
N ALA A 120 -12.34 1.32 0.53
CA ALA A 120 -13.58 0.79 -0.02
C ALA A 120 -14.81 1.62 0.41
N TYR A 121 -14.91 2.00 1.70
CA TYR A 121 -16.00 2.84 2.17
C TYR A 121 -15.96 4.26 1.58
N ALA A 122 -14.77 4.84 1.42
CA ALA A 122 -14.60 6.15 0.79
C ALA A 122 -14.95 6.14 -0.71
N GLN A 123 -14.65 5.05 -1.41
CA GLN A 123 -14.87 4.92 -2.85
C GLN A 123 -16.27 4.40 -3.26
N ASN A 124 -17.16 4.12 -2.29
CA ASN A 124 -18.53 3.72 -2.58
C ASN A 124 -19.32 4.84 -3.29
N GLN A 125 -20.34 4.47 -4.09
CA GLN A 125 -21.27 5.43 -4.69
C GLN A 125 -21.97 6.30 -3.64
N THR A 126 -22.16 5.74 -2.44
CA THR A 126 -22.63 6.47 -1.25
C THR A 126 -21.63 6.18 -0.14
N PRO A 127 -20.65 7.07 0.10
CA PRO A 127 -19.63 6.85 1.12
C PRO A 127 -20.22 6.76 2.52
N ASP A 128 -19.73 5.84 3.33
CA ASP A 128 -20.18 5.66 4.72
C ASP A 128 -19.34 6.55 5.65
N MET A 129 -19.87 7.72 6.00
CA MET A 129 -19.13 8.72 6.79
C MET A 129 -18.74 8.24 8.18
N GLU A 130 -19.54 7.36 8.79
CA GLU A 130 -19.26 6.82 10.11
C GLU A 130 -18.09 5.83 10.06
N GLN A 131 -18.15 4.88 9.11
CA GLN A 131 -17.08 3.93 8.88
C GLN A 131 -15.79 4.63 8.45
N ILE A 132 -15.87 5.63 7.57
CA ILE A 132 -14.70 6.42 7.14
C ILE A 132 -14.05 7.10 8.34
N LYS A 133 -14.82 7.74 9.23
CA LYS A 133 -14.27 8.40 10.43
C LYS A 133 -13.62 7.42 11.39
N GLN A 134 -14.29 6.31 11.68
CA GLN A 134 -13.76 5.27 12.56
C GLN A 134 -12.45 4.70 12.02
N LEU A 135 -12.46 4.19 10.79
CA LEU A 135 -11.31 3.55 10.19
C LEU A 135 -10.17 4.56 9.94
N SER A 136 -10.48 5.82 9.64
CA SER A 136 -9.44 6.86 9.53
C SER A 136 -8.66 7.06 10.82
N SER A 137 -9.32 6.94 11.98
CA SER A 137 -8.64 7.02 13.27
C SER A 137 -7.69 5.84 13.47
N GLU A 138 -8.16 4.62 13.17
CA GLU A 138 -7.37 3.39 13.29
C GLU A 138 -6.15 3.39 12.36
N VAL A 139 -6.36 3.74 11.08
CA VAL A 139 -5.29 3.85 10.08
C VAL A 139 -4.26 4.90 10.50
N LYS A 140 -4.71 6.06 11.00
CA LYS A 140 -3.81 7.12 11.47
C LYS A 140 -2.92 6.65 12.61
N GLU A 141 -3.50 5.95 13.60
CA GLU A 141 -2.76 5.41 14.73
C GLU A 141 -1.68 4.42 14.26
N LYS A 142 -2.07 3.46 13.41
CA LYS A 142 -1.17 2.43 12.89
C LYS A 142 -0.04 3.01 12.03
N LEU A 143 -0.34 3.92 11.11
CA LEU A 143 0.67 4.59 10.29
C LEU A 143 1.61 5.46 11.12
N THR A 144 1.10 6.15 12.16
CA THR A 144 1.93 6.95 13.06
C THR A 144 2.87 6.07 13.88
N ALA A 145 2.36 4.96 14.44
CA ALA A 145 3.18 4.00 15.17
C ALA A 145 4.26 3.37 14.27
N PHE A 146 3.89 3.00 13.05
CA PHE A 146 4.82 2.47 12.06
C PHE A 146 5.91 3.51 11.71
N LYS A 147 5.54 4.77 11.47
CA LYS A 147 6.50 5.85 11.21
C LYS A 147 7.47 6.07 12.38
N GLN A 148 6.98 6.00 13.62
CA GLN A 148 7.83 6.13 14.82
C GLN A 148 8.84 4.98 14.91
N LYS A 149 8.41 3.75 14.58
CA LYS A 149 9.28 2.58 14.53
C LYS A 149 10.40 2.75 13.49
N LEU A 150 10.12 3.32 12.32
CA LEU A 150 11.13 3.63 11.30
C LEU A 150 12.15 4.70 11.71
N SER A 151 11.87 5.46 12.78
CA SER A 151 12.72 6.55 13.27
C SER A 151 13.48 6.21 14.56
N SER A 152 13.33 4.98 15.06
CA SER A 152 13.86 4.50 16.34
C SER A 152 15.13 3.67 16.14
#